data_AF-A0AAX3X5V0-F1
#
_entry.id   AF-A0AAX3X5V0-F1
#
_cell.length_a   1.000
_cell.length_b   1.000
_cell.length_c   1.000
_cell.angle_alpha   90.00
_cell.angle_beta   90.00
_cell.angle_gamma   90.00
#
_symmetry.space_group_name_H-M   'P 1'
#
loop_
_entity.id
_entity.type
_entity.pdbx_description
1 polymer ?
#
loop_
_entity_poly.entity_id
_entity_poly.type
_entity_poly.pdbx_seq_one_letter_code
_entity_poly.pdbx_strand_id
1 'polypeptide(L)' 'MLDRTGLPKTTIHGLRHTHCTILLNRGLNVKVITERLGNTPKMIMDVYGHVLKELEAESVSFFSQTLQASGAKIGTNH' A
#
# COMPACT_ATOMS: atom_id res chain seq x y z
N MET A 1 31.04 -13.36 6.06
CA MET A 1 32.08 -12.32 6.02
C MET A 1 31.91 -11.49 4.75
N LEU A 2 31.14 -10.39 4.78
CA LEU A 2 31.08 -9.44 3.67
C LEU A 2 30.84 -8.03 4.23
N ASP A 3 31.96 -7.38 4.54
CA ASP A 3 32.09 -5.99 5.01
C ASP A 3 32.79 -5.16 3.92
N ARG A 4 32.08 -4.68 2.90
CA ARG A 4 32.74 -3.88 1.85
C ARG A 4 31.95 -2.76 1.17
N THR A 5 30.87 -2.29 1.78
CA THR A 5 30.20 -1.07 1.33
C THR A 5 29.64 -0.36 2.56
N GLY A 6 29.94 0.92 2.76
CA GLY A 6 29.28 1.79 3.75
C GLY A 6 27.81 2.09 3.42
N LEU A 7 27.16 1.20 2.67
CA LEU A 7 25.74 1.19 2.38
C LEU A 7 25.10 0.22 3.39
N PRO A 8 23.96 0.59 4.01
CA PRO A 8 23.25 -0.33 4.88
C PRO A 8 23.01 -1.62 4.10
N LYS A 9 23.21 -2.78 4.72
CA LYS A 9 23.02 -4.10 4.09
C LYS A 9 21.59 -4.21 3.54
N THR A 10 21.34 -3.68 2.35
CA THR A 10 20.13 -3.92 1.58
C THR A 10 20.25 -5.35 1.08
N THR A 11 19.92 -6.27 1.99
CA THR A 11 19.69 -7.66 1.67
C THR A 11 18.64 -7.72 0.56
N ILE A 12 18.64 -8.79 -0.23
CA ILE A 12 17.61 -9.05 -1.25
C ILE A 12 16.20 -8.92 -0.64
N HIS A 13 16.07 -9.21 0.66
CA HIS A 13 14.87 -8.98 1.46
C HIS A 13 14.50 -7.49 1.57
N GLY A 14 15.45 -6.60 1.88
CA GLY A 14 15.21 -5.15 1.93
C GLY A 14 14.71 -4.58 0.59
N LEU A 15 15.28 -5.01 -0.53
CA LEU A 15 14.79 -4.62 -1.85
C LEU A 15 13.37 -5.13 -2.11
N ARG A 16 13.07 -6.37 -1.72
CA ARG A 16 11.71 -6.95 -1.79
C ARG A 16 10.72 -6.15 -0.96
N HIS A 17 11.14 -5.68 0.22
CA HIS A 17 10.34 -4.81 1.08
C HIS A 17 10.05 -3.47 0.43
N THR A 18 11.08 -2.76 -0.04
CA THR A 18 10.93 -1.48 -0.74
C THR A 18 10.04 -1.63 -1.98
N HIS A 19 10.22 -2.71 -2.77
CA HIS A 19 9.38 -2.97 -3.93
C HIS A 19 7.91 -3.15 -3.55
N CYS A 20 7.63 -3.95 -2.52
CA CYS A 20 6.26 -4.17 -2.05
C CYS A 20 5.62 -2.87 -1.53
N THR A 21 6.33 -2.08 -0.73
CA THR A 21 5.85 -0.79 -0.22
C THR A 21 5.54 0.19 -1.36
N ILE A 22 6.40 0.27 -2.39
CA ILE A 22 6.15 1.14 -3.55
C ILE A 22 4.89 0.71 -4.31
N LEU A 23 4.69 -0.60 -4.49
CA LEU A 23 3.49 -1.11 -5.18
C LEU A 23 2.22 -0.85 -4.35
N LEU A 24 2.28 -1.04 -3.04
CA LEU A 24 1.16 -0.76 -2.13
C LEU A 24 0.82 0.72 -2.13
N ASN A 25 1.80 1.61 -2.00
CA ASN A 25 1.59 3.06 -2.04
C ASN A 25 1.02 3.57 -3.37
N ARG A 26 1.20 2.82 -4.46
CA ARG A 26 0.58 3.14 -5.75
C ARG A 26 -0.86 2.66 -5.88
N GLY A 27 -1.46 2.11 -4.82
CA GLY A 27 -2.83 1.62 -4.83
C GLY A 27 -3.03 0.32 -5.61
N LEU A 28 -1.95 -0.42 -5.89
CA LEU A 28 -2.08 -1.71 -6.55
C LEU A 28 -2.76 -2.72 -5.62
N ASN A 29 -3.66 -3.51 -6.19
CA ASN A 29 -4.38 -4.54 -5.45
C ASN A 29 -3.39 -5.55 -4.86
N VAL A 30 -3.56 -5.87 -3.57
CA VAL A 30 -2.75 -6.85 -2.83
C VAL A 30 -2.61 -8.16 -3.59
N LYS A 31 -3.66 -8.62 -4.27
CA LYS A 31 -3.62 -9.84 -5.09
C LYS A 31 -2.58 -9.76 -6.20
N VAL A 32 -2.54 -8.66 -6.95
CA VAL A 32 -1.57 -8.44 -8.04
C VAL A 32 -0.14 -8.38 -7.49
N ILE A 33 0.04 -7.75 -6.33
CA ILE A 33 1.33 -7.66 -5.65
C ILE A 33 1.78 -9.07 -5.22
N THR A 34 0.88 -9.87 -4.65
CA THR A 34 1.19 -11.23 -4.19
C THR A 34 1.57 -12.17 -5.33
N GLU A 35 0.87 -12.09 -6.46
CA GLU A 35 1.18 -12.86 -7.67
C GLU A 35 2.56 -12.47 -8.23
N ARG A 36 2.89 -11.16 -8.25
CA ARG A 36 4.21 -10.67 -8.70
C ARG A 36 5.36 -11.10 -7.81
N LEU A 37 5.14 -11.11 -6.50
CA LEU A 37 6.16 -11.46 -5.52
C LEU A 37 6.23 -12.96 -5.24
N GLY A 38 5.28 -13.76 -5.75
CA GLY A 38 5.18 -15.19 -5.45
C GLY A 38 4.87 -15.48 -3.98
N ASN A 39 4.11 -14.61 -3.32
CA ASN A 39 3.79 -14.70 -1.89
C ASN A 39 2.30 -14.92 -1.65
N THR A 40 1.95 -15.22 -0.40
CA THR A 40 0.55 -15.24 0.02
C THR A 40 0.06 -13.83 0.37
N PRO A 41 -1.21 -13.50 0.09
CA PRO A 41 -1.85 -12.26 0.56
C PRO A 41 -1.74 -12.08 2.06
N LYS A 42 -1.91 -13.15 2.82
CA LYS A 42 -1.78 -13.14 4.29
C LYS A 42 -0.46 -12.53 4.74
N MET A 43 0.67 -12.93 4.14
CA MET A 43 1.97 -12.37 4.51
C MET A 43 2.07 -10.87 4.23
N ILE A 44 1.51 -10.40 3.11
CA ILE A 44 1.51 -8.95 2.81
C ILE A 44 0.63 -8.19 3.79
N MET A 45 -0.54 -8.72 4.15
CA MET A 45 -1.40 -8.12 5.17
C MET A 45 -0.70 -8.06 6.53
N ASP A 46 0.01 -9.13 6.91
CA ASP A 46 0.70 -9.22 8.20
C ASP A 46 1.89 -8.25 8.27
N VAL A 47 2.64 -8.10 7.18
CA VAL A 47 3.87 -7.27 7.14
C VAL A 47 3.58 -5.80 6.82
N TYR A 48 2.60 -5.52 5.96
CA TYR A 48 2.30 -4.17 5.45
C TYR A 48 0.87 -3.69 5.76
N GLY A 49 0.18 -4.34 6.70
CA GLY A 49 -1.20 -4.01 7.04
C GLY A 49 -1.40 -2.56 7.47
N HIS A 50 -0.38 -1.89 8.02
CA HIS A 50 -0.43 -0.46 8.34
C HIS A 50 -0.56 0.41 7.08
N VAL A 51 0.24 0.13 6.05
CA VAL A 51 0.18 0.83 4.75
C VAL A 51 -1.20 0.66 4.12
N LEU A 52 -1.75 -0.56 4.19
CA LEU A 52 -3.08 -0.83 3.64
C LEU A 52 -4.20 -0.07 4.37
N LYS A 53 -4.12 0.09 5.69
CA LYS A 53 -5.07 0.90 6.46
C LYS A 53 -5.00 2.38 6.08
N GLU A 54 -3.80 2.89 5.82
CA GLU A 54 -3.61 4.27 5.34
C GLU A 54 -4.24 4.46 3.96
N LEU A 55 -4.02 3.53 3.03
CA LEU A 55 -4.67 3.56 1.71
C LEU A 55 -6.19 3.44 1.78
N GLU A 56 -6.71 2.62 2.70
CA GLU A 56 -8.15 2.49 2.92
C GLU A 56 -8.76 3.82 3.40
N ALA A 57 -8.11 4.47 4.36
CA ALA A 57 -8.53 5.79 4.84
C ALA A 57 -8.48 6.86 3.73
N GLU A 58 -7.43 6.85 2.91
CA GLU A 58 -7.32 7.72 1.74
C GLU A 58 -8.42 7.46 0.71
N SER A 59 -8.75 6.18 0.47
CA SER A 59 -9.81 5.77 -0.46
C SER A 59 -11.19 6.27 0.01
N VAL A 60 -11.48 6.21 1.31
CA VAL A 60 -12.73 6.74 1.88
C VAL A 60 -12.81 8.25 1.71
N SER A 61 -11.72 8.97 1.95
CA SER A 61 -11.64 10.42 1.73
C SER A 61 -11.85 10.77 0.26
N PHE A 62 -11.17 10.08 -0.65
CA PHE A 62 -11.30 10.26 -2.10
C PHE A 62 -12.72 9.97 -2.58
N PHE A 63 -13.36 8.92 -2.06
CA PHE A 63 -14.75 8.58 -2.35
C PHE A 63 -15.71 9.70 -1.89
N SER A 64 -15.55 10.20 -0.67
CA SER A 64 -16.35 11.32 -0.14
C SER A 64 -16.19 12.58 -1.00
N GLN A 65 -14.95 12.91 -1.39
CA GLN A 65 -14.67 14.05 -2.27
C GLN A 65 -15.29 13.86 -3.66
N THR A 66 -15.19 12.66 -4.24
CA THR A 66 -15.76 12.35 -5.55
C THR A 66 -17.29 12.45 -5.53
N LEU A 67 -17.94 12.00 -4.45
CA LEU A 67 -19.39 12.16 -4.26
C LEU A 67 -19.80 13.63 -4.18
N GLN A 68 -19.06 14.44 -3.42
CA GLN A 68 -19.31 15.89 -3.31
C GLN A 68 -19.10 16.60 -4.65
N ALA A 69 -18.03 16.27 -5.38
CA ALA A 69 -17.69 16.87 -6.66
C ALA A 69 -18.64 16.46 -7.80
N SER A 70 -19.18 15.23 -7.76
CA SER A 70 -20.11 14.72 -8.77
C SER A 70 -21.54 15.27 -8.63
N GLY A 71 -21.78 16.22 -7.73
CA GLY A 71 -23.05 16.94 -7.63
C GLY A 71 -24.18 16.18 -6.94
N ALA A 72 -23.88 15.10 -6.22
CA ALA A 72 -24.81 14.54 -5.26
C ALA A 72 -24.87 15.48 -4.06
N LYS A 73 -25.76 16.48 -4.12
CA LYS A 73 -26.30 17.17 -2.95
C LYS A 73 -27.00 16.12 -2.08
N ILE A 74 -26.26 15.30 -1.36
CA ILE A 74 -26.82 14.54 -0.25
C ILE A 74 -27.02 15.60 0.84
N GLY A 75 -28.23 16.14 0.88
CA GLY A 75 -28.62 17.09 1.91
C GLY A 75 -28.47 16.45 3.28
N THR A 76 -27.40 16.77 4.00
CA THR A 76 -27.35 16.63 5.45
C THR A 76 -27.66 18.00 6.03
N ASN A 77 -28.96 18.33 6.03
CA ASN A 77 -29.54 19.13 7.10
C ASN A 77 -29.79 18.16 8.26
N HIS A 78 -28.84 18.08 9.18
CA HIS A 78 -29.01 18.08 10.64
C HIS A 78 -27.67 17.68 11.29
#